data_AF-A0A8S2SZ92-F1
#
_entry.id   AF-A0A8S2SZ92-F1
#
_cell.length_a   1.000
_cell.length_b   1.000
_cell.length_c   1.000
_cell.angle_alpha   90.00
_cell.angle_beta   90.00
_cell.angle_gamma   90.00
#
_symmetry.space_group_name_H-M   'P 1'
#
loop_
_entity.id
_entity.type
_entity.pdbx_description
1 polymer ?
#
loop_
_entity_poly.entity_id
_entity_poly.type
_entity_poly.pdbx_seq_one_letter_code
_entity_poly.pdbx_strand_id
1 'polypeptide(L)'
;YFNSAGSRPVQQQQQLNPTTSHSASNYGNSTPTRSTFPPFRISFAADSTPSELSIIKDINKHCHTGLSYGCYSSTGSNKCFLIYANSSEQFDRLMDKTIWPIQICSLDYE
;
A
#
# COMPACT_ATOMS: atom_id res chain seq x y z
N TYR A 1 42.44 -54.96 -30.65
CA TYR A 1 41.77 -55.18 -29.36
C TYR A 1 40.44 -54.42 -29.38
N PHE A 2 39.38 -55.16 -29.08
CA PHE A 2 38.00 -54.76 -28.75
C PHE A 2 37.09 -54.04 -29.77
N ASN A 3 36.14 -54.83 -30.27
CA ASN A 3 34.79 -54.44 -30.69
C ASN A 3 33.81 -55.28 -29.84
N SER A 4 32.85 -54.67 -29.14
CA SER A 4 31.66 -55.29 -28.54
C SER A 4 30.80 -54.17 -27.95
N ALA A 5 29.64 -53.88 -28.55
CA ALA A 5 28.33 -54.45 -28.21
C ALA A 5 27.59 -53.54 -27.23
N GLY A 6 26.52 -52.92 -27.72
CA GLY A 6 25.60 -52.13 -26.93
C GLY A 6 24.74 -53.00 -26.00
N SER A 7 24.30 -52.38 -24.92
CA SER A 7 23.14 -52.77 -24.11
C SER A 7 22.64 -51.53 -23.35
N ARG A 8 21.35 -51.22 -23.53
CA ARG A 8 20.53 -50.32 -22.69
C ARG A 8 20.31 -51.03 -21.32
N PRO A 9 19.66 -50.48 -20.24
CA PRO A 9 18.77 -49.31 -20.15
C PRO A 9 18.89 -48.50 -18.82
N VAL A 10 17.87 -47.67 -18.52
CA VAL A 10 17.37 -47.29 -17.17
C VAL A 10 17.60 -45.83 -16.71
N GLN A 11 16.49 -45.08 -16.82
CA GLN A 11 15.88 -44.13 -15.88
C GLN A 11 16.76 -43.10 -15.15
N GLN A 12 16.46 -41.83 -15.48
CA GLN A 12 16.71 -40.66 -14.63
C GLN A 12 16.10 -40.87 -13.23
N GLN A 13 16.95 -40.95 -12.21
CA GLN A 13 16.58 -40.54 -10.85
C GLN A 13 17.12 -39.13 -10.64
N GLN A 14 16.19 -38.16 -10.61
CA GLN A 14 16.47 -36.81 -10.14
C GLN A 14 16.79 -36.87 -8.66
N GLN A 15 18.01 -36.47 -8.33
CA GLN A 15 18.54 -36.38 -6.98
C GLN A 15 17.83 -35.21 -6.27
N LEU A 16 17.01 -35.55 -5.28
CA LEU A 16 16.44 -34.61 -4.31
C LEU A 16 17.59 -34.07 -3.43
N ASN A 17 18.06 -32.86 -3.72
CA ASN A 17 18.83 -32.07 -2.75
C ASN A 17 17.87 -31.17 -1.96
N PRO A 18 17.90 -31.19 -0.62
CA PRO A 18 17.12 -30.29 0.21
C PRO A 18 17.87 -28.97 0.46
N THR A 19 17.10 -27.92 0.80
CA THR A 19 17.53 -26.61 1.36
C THR A 19 18.36 -25.72 0.40
N THR A 20 17.93 -24.52 0.04
CA THR A 20 17.61 -23.42 0.95
C THR A 20 16.79 -22.37 0.20
N SER A 21 15.78 -21.84 0.87
CA SER A 21 14.90 -20.77 0.46
C SER A 21 15.67 -19.54 -0.04
N HIS A 22 15.59 -19.26 -1.33
CA HIS A 22 15.64 -17.90 -1.84
C HIS A 22 14.52 -17.78 -2.86
N SER A 23 13.32 -17.49 -2.37
CA SER A 23 12.26 -16.91 -3.18
C SER A 23 12.85 -15.66 -3.81
N ALA A 24 13.24 -15.76 -5.08
CA ALA A 24 13.47 -14.60 -5.92
C ALA A 24 12.12 -13.92 -6.11
N SER A 25 11.72 -13.14 -5.12
CA SER A 25 10.64 -12.18 -5.26
C SER A 25 11.14 -11.15 -6.26
N ASN A 26 10.74 -11.39 -7.50
CA ASN A 26 10.78 -10.45 -8.60
C ASN A 26 10.30 -9.11 -8.04
N TYR A 27 11.23 -8.17 -7.81
CA TYR A 27 10.90 -6.77 -7.56
C TYR A 27 10.37 -6.24 -8.89
N GLY A 28 9.13 -6.63 -9.20
CA GLY A 28 8.32 -5.98 -10.19
C GLY A 28 8.30 -4.52 -9.80
N ASN A 29 8.87 -3.71 -10.69
CA ASN A 29 8.76 -2.27 -10.75
C ASN A 29 7.27 -1.92 -10.65
N SER A 30 6.77 -1.82 -9.43
CA SER A 30 5.38 -1.58 -9.12
C SER A 30 5.20 -0.09 -9.39
N THR A 31 4.91 0.21 -10.65
CA THR A 31 4.23 1.45 -11.00
C THR A 31 3.12 1.61 -9.97
N PRO A 32 3.01 2.76 -9.26
CA PRO A 32 1.98 2.93 -8.25
C PRO A 32 0.65 2.62 -8.94
N THR A 33 0.02 1.51 -8.56
CA THR A 33 -1.29 1.16 -9.07
C THR A 33 -2.17 2.32 -8.68
N ARG A 34 -2.52 3.13 -9.68
CA ARG A 34 -3.36 4.32 -9.54
C ARG A 34 -4.56 3.87 -8.71
N SER A 35 -4.73 4.43 -7.51
CA SER A 35 -5.83 4.04 -6.63
C SER A 35 -7.12 4.11 -7.46
N THR A 36 -7.87 3.01 -7.47
CA THR A 36 -9.16 2.91 -8.17
C THR A 36 -10.21 3.82 -7.54
N PHE A 37 -9.94 4.30 -6.33
CA PHE A 37 -10.80 5.21 -5.59
C PHE A 37 -10.31 6.65 -5.75
N PRO A 38 -11.23 7.63 -5.86
CA PRO A 38 -10.85 9.03 -5.80
C PRO A 38 -10.22 9.34 -4.42
N PRO A 39 -9.20 10.21 -4.36
CA PRO A 39 -8.62 10.60 -3.09
C PRO A 39 -9.63 11.36 -2.23
N PHE A 40 -9.65 11.07 -0.94
CA PHE A 40 -10.39 11.87 0.03
C PHE A 40 -9.60 13.13 0.33
N ARG A 41 -10.22 14.29 0.11
CA ARG A 41 -9.59 15.59 0.30
C ARG A 41 -9.96 16.16 1.66
N ILE A 42 -8.95 16.64 2.38
CA ILE A 42 -9.08 17.38 3.64
C ILE A 42 -8.45 18.75 3.43
N SER A 43 -9.20 19.82 3.70
CA SER A 43 -8.66 21.18 3.68
C SER A 43 -8.55 21.67 5.13
N PHE A 44 -7.37 22.09 5.59
CA PHE A 44 -7.23 22.61 6.95
C PHE A 44 -7.52 24.11 6.96
N ALA A 45 -8.26 24.59 7.97
CA ALA A 45 -8.64 26.00 8.09
C ALA A 45 -7.46 26.90 8.54
N ALA A 46 -6.47 26.31 9.19
CA ALA A 46 -5.28 27.02 9.66
C ALA A 46 -4.13 26.96 8.65
N ASP A 47 -3.25 27.96 8.65
CA ASP A 47 -1.98 27.97 7.89
C ASP A 47 -0.98 26.89 8.36
N SER A 48 -1.33 26.16 9.43
CA SER A 48 -0.53 25.07 9.98
C SER A 48 -0.63 23.83 9.09
N THR A 49 0.52 23.24 8.77
CA THR A 49 0.62 21.98 8.02
C THR A 49 1.13 20.88 8.95
N PRO A 50 0.24 20.12 9.63
CA PRO A 50 0.66 18.99 10.46
C PRO A 50 1.36 17.94 9.60
N SER A 51 2.18 17.08 10.21
CA SER A 51 2.86 16.04 9.44
C SER A 51 1.86 15.04 8.87
N GLU A 52 2.17 14.52 7.67
CA GLU A 52 1.32 13.54 6.96
C GLU A 52 1.05 12.31 7.85
N LEU A 53 2.09 11.85 8.56
CA LEU A 53 1.98 10.71 9.47
C LEU A 53 1.05 11.00 10.65
N SER A 54 1.06 12.21 11.21
CA SER A 54 0.17 12.57 12.31
C SER A 54 -1.29 12.57 11.85
N ILE A 55 -1.57 13.14 10.67
CA ILE A 55 -2.92 13.14 10.08
C ILE A 55 -3.42 11.71 9.89
N ILE A 56 -2.60 10.86 9.25
CA ILE A 56 -2.95 9.46 8.99
C ILE A 56 -3.22 8.69 10.29
N LYS A 57 -2.37 8.88 11.31
CA LYS A 57 -2.56 8.23 12.63
C LYS A 57 -3.86 8.65 13.29
N ASP A 58 -4.18 9.94 13.24
CA ASP A 58 -5.38 10.47 13.89
C ASP A 58 -6.65 9.97 13.18
N ILE A 59 -6.67 9.99 11.85
CA ILE A 59 -7.78 9.46 11.06
C ILE A 59 -7.92 7.96 11.28
N ASN A 60 -6.83 7.20 11.32
CA ASN A 60 -6.91 5.77 11.59
C ASN A 60 -7.43 5.44 12.98
N LYS A 61 -7.14 6.30 13.97
CA LYS A 61 -7.65 6.14 15.33
C LYS A 61 -9.17 6.33 15.39
N HIS A 62 -9.72 7.27 14.62
CA HIS A 62 -11.14 7.60 14.63
C HIS A 62 -11.96 6.78 13.63
N CYS A 63 -11.51 6.70 12.38
CA CYS A 63 -12.23 6.05 11.29
C CYS A 63 -11.96 4.53 11.20
N HIS A 64 -10.99 4.00 11.95
CA HIS A 64 -10.60 2.58 11.94
C HIS A 64 -10.23 2.06 10.53
N THR A 65 -9.61 2.90 9.71
CA THR A 65 -9.36 2.62 8.29
C THR A 65 -8.01 1.93 8.03
N GLY A 66 -7.01 2.03 8.91
CA GLY A 66 -5.69 1.41 8.66
C GLY A 66 -4.98 1.94 7.41
N LEU A 67 -5.15 3.22 7.09
CA LEU A 67 -4.51 3.93 6.00
C LEU A 67 -3.00 3.98 6.21
N SER A 68 -2.25 3.80 5.13
CA SER A 68 -0.79 3.82 5.13
C SER A 68 -0.22 5.06 4.45
N TYR A 69 -1.03 5.79 3.69
CA TYR A 69 -0.55 6.86 2.83
C TYR A 69 -1.58 7.98 2.63
N GLY A 70 -1.03 9.19 2.57
CA GLY A 70 -1.69 10.40 2.13
C GLY A 70 -0.61 11.42 1.78
N CYS A 71 -0.94 12.41 0.97
CA CYS A 71 0.01 13.43 0.55
C CYS A 71 -0.62 14.81 0.53
N TYR A 72 0.19 15.83 0.82
CA TYR A 72 -0.22 17.19 0.55
C TYR A 72 -0.26 17.48 -0.94
N SER A 73 -1.36 18.09 -1.37
CA SER A 73 -1.50 18.71 -2.68
C SER A 73 -1.76 20.19 -2.49
N SER A 74 -0.95 21.02 -3.14
CA SER A 74 -1.10 22.47 -3.14
C SER A 74 -1.45 22.91 -4.54
N THR A 75 -2.65 23.46 -4.73
CA THR A 75 -3.04 24.06 -6.01
C THR A 75 -3.30 25.55 -5.75
N GLY A 76 -2.30 26.39 -6.04
CA GLY A 76 -2.33 27.82 -5.72
C GLY A 76 -2.26 28.07 -4.22
N SER A 77 -3.17 28.88 -3.68
CA SER A 77 -3.25 29.22 -2.25
C SER A 77 -3.89 28.12 -1.39
N ASN A 78 -4.55 27.13 -2.01
CA ASN A 78 -5.25 26.08 -1.29
C ASN A 78 -4.32 24.88 -1.08
N LYS A 79 -3.95 24.66 0.19
CA LYS A 79 -3.26 23.45 0.62
C LYS A 79 -4.31 22.46 1.11
N CYS A 80 -4.29 21.26 0.54
CA CYS A 80 -5.16 20.17 0.97
C CYS A 80 -4.35 18.90 1.15
N PHE A 81 -4.81 18.04 2.05
CA PHE A 81 -4.26 16.72 2.25
C PHE A 81 -5.14 15.70 1.54
N LEU A 82 -4.53 14.85 0.75
CA LEU A 82 -5.19 13.82 -0.05
C LEU A 82 -4.91 12.45 0.56
N ILE A 83 -5.96 11.73 0.91
CA ILE A 83 -5.89 10.38 1.47
C ILE A 83 -6.33 9.38 0.41
N TYR A 84 -5.57 8.32 0.27
CA TYR A 84 -5.84 7.27 -0.70
C TYR A 84 -6.27 6.02 0.03
N ALA A 85 -7.51 5.61 -0.23
CA ALA A 85 -8.00 4.30 0.21
C ALA A 85 -7.34 3.19 -0.63
N ASN A 86 -6.99 2.09 0.03
CA ASN A 86 -6.46 0.88 -0.60
C ASN A 86 -7.52 -0.23 -0.75
N SER A 87 -8.69 -0.07 -0.13
CA SER A 87 -9.82 -1.00 -0.25
C SER A 87 -11.16 -0.26 -0.23
N SER A 88 -12.21 -0.94 -0.68
CA SER A 88 -13.58 -0.40 -0.63
C SER A 88 -14.03 -0.12 0.80
N GLU A 89 -13.70 -0.99 1.76
CA GLU A 89 -14.04 -0.78 3.17
C GLU A 89 -13.40 0.51 3.72
N GLN A 90 -12.14 0.78 3.37
CA GLN A 90 -11.47 2.02 3.75
C GLN A 90 -12.16 3.23 3.15
N PHE A 91 -12.56 3.14 1.88
CA PHE A 91 -13.26 4.20 1.18
C PHE A 91 -14.63 4.47 1.80
N ASP A 92 -15.42 3.44 2.10
CA ASP A 92 -16.74 3.55 2.72
C ASP A 92 -16.65 4.21 4.10
N ARG A 93 -15.67 3.81 4.92
CA ARG A 93 -15.41 4.45 6.23
C ARG A 93 -14.96 5.91 6.10
N LEU A 94 -14.17 6.25 5.09
CA LEU A 94 -13.80 7.64 4.83
C LEU A 94 -15.00 8.48 4.37
N MET A 95 -15.95 7.90 3.63
CA MET A 95 -17.19 8.57 3.23
C MET A 95 -18.15 8.81 4.39
N ASP A 96 -18.12 7.97 5.43
CA ASP A 96 -18.97 8.13 6.60
C ASP A 96 -18.49 9.28 7.50
N LYS A 97 -19.02 10.49 7.27
CA LYS A 97 -18.66 11.67 8.07
C LYS A 97 -19.06 11.59 9.54
N THR A 98 -19.89 10.63 9.96
CA THR A 98 -20.33 10.52 11.35
C THR A 98 -19.25 9.96 12.28
N ILE A 99 -18.26 9.25 11.72
CA ILE A 99 -17.15 8.66 12.48
C ILE A 99 -15.88 9.52 12.46
N TRP A 100 -15.88 10.62 11.70
CA TRP A 100 -14.74 11.51 11.63
C TRP A 100 -14.55 12.30 12.93
N PRO A 101 -13.29 12.59 13.31
CA PRO A 101 -13.03 13.44 14.45
C PRO A 101 -13.49 14.87 14.18
N ILE A 102 -13.83 15.63 15.22
CA ILE A 102 -14.20 17.05 15.09
C ILE A 102 -12.99 17.87 14.58
N GLN A 103 -11.79 17.47 14.99
CA GLN A 103 -10.52 18.10 14.62
C GLN A 103 -9.48 17.03 14.31
N ILE A 104 -8.55 17.32 13.41
CA ILE A 104 -7.44 16.43 13.05
C ILE A 104 -6.15 17.12 13.44
N CYS A 105 -5.32 16.47 14.27
CA CYS A 105 -4.11 17.09 14.81
C CYS A 105 -4.37 18.44 15.50
N SER A 106 -5.51 18.55 16.19
CA SER A 106 -6.00 19.79 16.83
C SER A 106 -6.26 20.96 15.86
N LEU A 107 -6.49 20.66 14.57
CA LEU A 107 -6.86 21.64 13.56
C LEU A 107 -8.26 21.36 13.04
N ASP A 108 -9.00 22.44 12.81
CA ASP A 108 -10.26 22.39 12.10
C ASP A 108 -10.02 22.10 10.61
N TYR A 109 -10.93 21.33 10.01
CA TYR A 109 -10.87 20.92 8.62
C TYR A 109 -12.23 20.99 7.95
N GLU A 110 -12.20 21.09 6.61
CA GLU A 110 -13.36 21.18 5.71
C GLU A 110 -13.34 20.07 4.63
#